data_AF-A0A7L2G2U6-F1
#
_entry.id   AF-A0A7L2G2U6-F1
#
_cell.length_a   1.000
_cell.length_b   1.000
_cell.length_c   1.000
_cell.angle_alpha   90.00
_cell.angle_beta   90.00
_cell.angle_gamma   90.00
#
_symmetry.space_group_name_H-M   'P 1'
#
loop_
_entity.id
_entity.type
_entity.pdbx_description
1 polymer ?
#
loop_
_entity_poly.entity_id
_entity_poly.type
_entity_poly.pdbx_seq_one_letter_code
_entity_poly.pdbx_strand_id
1 'polypeptide(L)'
;MSALKDVISLKFKTTQSDGILLHREGQNGDHITLELTKGKLSLLMNLGGTKTHPSNAQTNITLGSLLDDQHWHSVLIEHFNNQVNFTVDKHTHHFHAKGEFNYLDFDYELSFGGMPMPGKSGTLSHRNFHGCFENIYYNGVNIIDLARRHKSQIYFVGNMSFSCLEPQVVPITFLSSSSYLALPGITGQEEVFIIFQFRTWNKEGLLLASKPHQASGGFLLYLSNGKVKIRLH
;
A
#
# COMPACT_ATOMS: atom_id res chain seq x y z
N MET A 1 -21.15 5.70 31.56
CA MET A 1 -20.31 6.20 30.46
C MET A 1 -19.70 4.97 29.78
N SER A 2 -20.15 4.64 28.57
CA SER A 2 -19.59 3.53 27.81
C SER A 2 -18.19 3.94 27.34
N ALA A 3 -17.19 3.11 27.59
CA ALA A 3 -15.86 3.35 27.06
C ALA A 3 -15.90 3.37 25.52
N LEU A 4 -15.23 4.33 24.91
CA LEU A 4 -15.20 4.51 23.46
C LEU A 4 -14.24 3.47 22.88
N LYS A 5 -14.74 2.52 22.09
CA LYS A 5 -13.94 1.47 21.45
C LYS A 5 -14.20 1.47 19.95
N ASP A 6 -13.18 1.74 19.16
CA ASP A 6 -13.16 1.56 17.72
C ASP A 6 -12.17 0.46 17.35
N VAL A 7 -12.58 -0.45 16.46
CA VAL A 7 -11.75 -1.55 15.96
C VAL A 7 -11.86 -1.60 14.45
N ILE A 8 -10.72 -1.42 13.78
CA ILE A 8 -10.61 -1.53 12.33
C ILE A 8 -9.64 -2.66 12.03
N SER A 9 -10.06 -3.64 11.25
CA SER A 9 -9.16 -4.70 10.78
C SER A 9 -9.32 -4.89 9.28
N LEU A 10 -8.20 -5.07 8.59
CA LEU A 10 -8.19 -5.40 7.18
C LEU A 10 -6.95 -6.25 6.87
N LYS A 11 -6.97 -6.90 5.71
CA LYS A 11 -5.77 -7.42 5.09
C LYS A 11 -5.62 -6.84 3.71
N PHE A 12 -4.39 -6.62 3.29
CA PHE A 12 -4.07 -6.08 1.99
C PHE A 12 -2.94 -6.86 1.32
N LYS A 13 -2.88 -6.76 0.01
CA LYS A 13 -1.84 -7.38 -0.83
C LYS A 13 -1.53 -6.46 -2.01
N THR A 14 -0.27 -6.10 -2.22
CA THR A 14 0.14 -5.16 -3.28
C THR A 14 1.60 -5.35 -3.70
N THR A 15 1.95 -4.82 -4.88
CA THR A 15 3.32 -4.61 -5.37
C THR A 15 3.70 -3.13 -5.43
N GLN A 16 2.76 -2.24 -5.13
CA GLN A 16 3.04 -0.81 -5.08
C GLN A 16 3.61 -0.47 -3.71
N SER A 17 4.69 0.30 -3.70
CA SER A 17 5.37 0.76 -2.49
C SER A 17 4.61 1.87 -1.76
N ASP A 18 3.65 2.53 -2.44
CA ASP A 18 2.96 3.71 -1.93
C ASP A 18 1.46 3.68 -2.25
N GLY A 19 0.61 4.04 -1.28
CA GLY A 19 -0.83 4.22 -1.50
C GLY A 19 -1.67 4.32 -0.21
N ILE A 20 -2.82 5.00 -0.27
CA ILE A 20 -3.75 5.13 0.85
C ILE A 20 -4.62 3.88 0.99
N LEU A 21 -4.49 3.17 2.11
CA LEU A 21 -5.31 1.98 2.40
C LEU A 21 -6.65 2.34 3.04
N LEU A 22 -6.63 3.30 3.97
CA LEU A 22 -7.79 3.70 4.75
C LEU A 22 -7.71 5.20 5.01
N HIS A 23 -8.84 5.88 4.89
CA HIS A 23 -8.95 7.26 5.34
C HIS A 23 -10.33 7.52 5.97
N ARG A 24 -10.30 8.25 7.09
CA ARG A 24 -11.47 8.76 7.78
C ARG A 24 -11.21 10.21 8.14
N GLU A 25 -12.10 11.10 7.74
CA GLU A 25 -12.09 12.53 8.09
C GLU A 25 -13.29 12.85 9.00
N GLY A 26 -13.11 13.74 9.98
CA GLY A 26 -14.16 14.26 10.85
C GLY A 26 -14.41 15.77 10.62
N GLN A 27 -15.52 16.30 11.15
CA GLN A 27 -15.97 17.70 10.93
C GLN A 27 -14.92 18.78 11.24
N ASN A 28 -14.02 18.52 12.19
CA ASN A 28 -13.06 19.52 12.69
C ASN A 28 -11.67 19.42 12.04
N GLY A 29 -11.53 18.67 10.95
CA GLY A 29 -10.23 18.38 10.32
C GLY A 29 -9.44 17.26 11.02
N ASP A 30 -10.06 16.62 12.01
CA ASP A 30 -9.56 15.41 12.62
C ASP A 30 -9.56 14.30 11.59
N HIS A 31 -8.48 13.52 11.52
CA HIS A 31 -8.42 12.44 10.55
C HIS A 31 -7.57 11.28 11.06
N ILE A 32 -7.92 10.10 10.55
CA ILE A 32 -7.11 8.90 10.64
C ILE A 32 -6.82 8.45 9.21
N THR A 33 -5.54 8.33 8.87
CA THR A 33 -5.08 7.83 7.57
C THR A 33 -4.11 6.68 7.79
N LEU A 34 -4.35 5.56 7.12
CA LEU A 34 -3.39 4.47 6.98
C LEU A 34 -2.84 4.51 5.56
N GLU A 35 -1.54 4.74 5.44
CA GLU A 35 -0.85 4.80 4.16
C GLU A 35 0.31 3.82 4.11
N LEU A 36 0.53 3.24 2.93
CA LEU A 36 1.76 2.55 2.60
C LEU A 36 2.72 3.59 2.03
N THR A 37 3.96 3.60 2.51
CA THR A 37 5.03 4.48 2.04
C THR A 37 6.33 3.71 1.99
N LYS A 38 6.93 3.59 0.80
CA LYS A 38 8.16 2.81 0.58
C LYS A 38 8.12 1.41 1.22
N GLY A 39 6.99 0.71 1.06
CA GLY A 39 6.80 -0.66 1.58
C GLY A 39 6.63 -0.76 3.11
N LYS A 40 6.35 0.35 3.80
CA LYS A 40 6.07 0.41 5.24
C LYS A 40 4.70 1.05 5.50
N LEU A 41 3.98 0.62 6.51
CA LEU A 41 2.68 1.21 6.85
C LEU A 41 2.84 2.33 7.87
N SER A 42 2.33 3.51 7.55
CA SER A 42 2.25 4.66 8.45
C SER A 42 0.80 4.91 8.84
N LEU A 43 0.55 4.99 10.14
CA LEU A 43 -0.71 5.42 10.73
C LEU A 43 -0.59 6.88 11.17
N LEU A 44 -1.29 7.75 10.46
CA LEU A 44 -1.32 9.19 10.71
C LEU A 44 -2.65 9.51 11.38
N MET A 45 -2.57 10.15 12.55
CA MET A 45 -3.74 10.63 13.27
C MET A 45 -3.55 12.09 13.64
N ASN A 46 -4.52 12.90 13.28
CA ASN A 46 -4.65 14.26 13.77
C ASN A 46 -5.95 14.33 14.58
N LEU A 47 -5.83 14.56 15.87
CA LEU A 47 -6.94 14.71 16.80
C LEU A 47 -6.79 16.09 17.43
N GLY A 48 -7.51 17.06 16.88
CA GLY A 48 -7.26 18.48 17.03
C GLY A 48 -7.06 18.95 18.48
N GLY A 49 -6.22 19.97 18.61
CA GLY A 49 -6.22 20.86 19.77
C GLY A 49 -7.36 21.88 19.64
N THR A 50 -7.89 22.35 20.76
CA THR A 50 -8.91 23.40 20.78
C THR A 50 -8.42 24.65 20.02
N LYS A 51 -9.35 25.42 19.43
CA LYS A 51 -9.05 26.64 18.63
C LYS A 51 -8.16 27.68 19.35
N THR A 52 -8.01 27.58 20.66
CA THR A 52 -7.19 28.47 21.50
C THR A 52 -5.73 28.03 21.65
N HIS A 53 -5.40 26.78 21.36
CA HIS A 53 -4.03 26.27 21.30
C HIS A 53 -3.89 25.26 20.16
N PRO A 54 -3.33 25.65 19.00
CA PRO A 54 -2.92 24.69 17.97
C PRO A 54 -1.74 23.89 18.50
N SER A 55 -2.02 22.92 19.36
CA SER A 55 -1.03 21.92 19.76
C SER A 55 -0.75 21.05 18.54
N ASN A 56 0.53 20.79 18.26
CA ASN A 56 1.01 19.77 17.32
C ASN A 56 0.55 18.36 17.74
N ALA A 57 -0.75 18.09 17.73
CA ALA A 57 -1.39 16.84 18.13
C ALA A 57 -1.39 15.80 16.99
N GLN A 58 -0.48 15.95 16.04
CA GLN A 58 -0.27 14.95 15.00
C GLN A 58 0.57 13.81 15.56
N THR A 59 0.05 12.59 15.38
CA THR A 59 0.75 11.36 15.69
C THR A 59 0.98 10.60 14.39
N ASN A 60 2.23 10.21 14.12
CA ASN A 60 2.60 9.39 12.98
C ASN A 60 3.42 8.21 13.47
N ILE A 61 2.92 7.00 13.28
CA ILE A 61 3.56 5.75 13.68
C ILE A 61 3.75 4.88 12.45
N THR A 62 4.98 4.49 12.17
CA THR A 62 5.30 3.59 11.05
C THR A 62 5.63 2.19 11.57
N LEU A 63 5.04 1.15 10.96
CA LEU A 63 5.28 -0.27 11.26
C LEU A 63 5.43 -1.11 9.99
N GLY A 64 6.11 -2.24 10.16
CA GLY A 64 6.39 -3.19 9.09
C GLY A 64 7.45 -2.71 8.10
N SER A 65 7.81 -3.60 7.19
CA SER A 65 8.79 -3.37 6.12
C SER A 65 8.59 -4.41 5.03
N LEU A 66 8.83 -4.04 3.78
CA LEU A 66 8.66 -4.91 2.61
C LEU A 66 7.22 -5.45 2.51
N LEU A 67 6.23 -4.61 2.80
CA LEU A 67 4.81 -4.97 2.75
C LEU A 67 4.21 -4.88 1.33
N ASP A 68 5.06 -4.57 0.35
CA ASP A 68 4.82 -4.49 -1.09
C ASP A 68 5.34 -5.74 -1.82
N ASP A 69 5.43 -6.87 -1.12
CA ASP A 69 6.02 -8.12 -1.58
C ASP A 69 5.04 -9.07 -2.31
N GLN A 70 3.85 -8.58 -2.64
CA GLN A 70 2.76 -9.35 -3.25
C GLN A 70 2.17 -10.45 -2.34
N HIS A 71 2.41 -10.46 -1.02
CA HIS A 71 1.74 -11.33 -0.06
C HIS A 71 0.64 -10.62 0.74
N TRP A 72 -0.18 -11.42 1.43
CA TRP A 72 -1.20 -10.89 2.33
C TRP A 72 -0.60 -10.45 3.65
N HIS A 73 -0.76 -9.16 3.95
CA HIS A 73 -0.45 -8.57 5.25
C HIS A 73 -1.72 -8.21 6.00
N SER A 74 -1.71 -8.38 7.31
CA SER A 74 -2.82 -8.05 8.19
C SER A 74 -2.57 -6.78 8.97
N VAL A 75 -3.63 -5.99 9.14
CA VAL A 75 -3.62 -4.75 9.89
C VAL A 75 -4.78 -4.77 10.89
N LEU A 76 -4.48 -4.40 12.13
CA LEU A 76 -5.47 -4.20 13.18
C LEU A 76 -5.16 -2.88 13.90
N ILE A 77 -6.15 -2.00 13.94
CA ILE A 77 -6.14 -0.75 14.69
C ILE A 77 -7.22 -0.86 15.74
N GLU A 78 -6.83 -0.89 17.01
CA GLU A 78 -7.75 -0.79 18.13
C GLU A 78 -7.55 0.53 18.83
N HIS A 79 -8.61 1.27 18.99
CA HIS A 79 -8.62 2.52 19.72
C HIS A 79 -9.56 2.40 20.92
N PHE A 80 -9.01 2.63 22.11
CA PHE A 80 -9.75 2.60 23.36
C PHE A 80 -9.41 3.83 24.19
N ASN A 81 -10.38 4.73 24.36
CA ASN A 81 -10.20 6.05 24.96
C ASN A 81 -9.13 6.90 24.24
N ASN A 82 -7.91 6.96 24.75
CA ASN A 82 -6.76 7.60 24.11
C ASN A 82 -5.63 6.61 23.80
N GLN A 83 -5.82 5.32 24.10
CA GLN A 83 -4.85 4.28 23.84
C GLN A 83 -5.11 3.66 22.47
N VAL A 84 -4.06 3.55 21.65
CA VAL A 84 -4.12 2.96 20.32
C VAL A 84 -3.16 1.78 20.26
N ASN A 85 -3.69 0.63 19.84
CA ASN A 85 -2.91 -0.54 19.46
C ASN A 85 -2.89 -0.59 17.94
N PHE A 86 -1.72 -0.38 17.35
CA PHE A 86 -1.51 -0.53 15.92
C PHE A 86 -0.71 -1.80 15.67
N THR A 87 -1.34 -2.80 15.05
CA THR A 87 -0.73 -4.10 14.75
C THR A 87 -0.61 -4.29 13.25
N VAL A 88 0.60 -4.64 12.81
CA VAL A 88 0.89 -5.09 11.44
C VAL A 88 1.46 -6.50 11.53
N ASP A 89 0.75 -7.46 10.93
CA ASP A 89 1.01 -8.89 11.05
C ASP A 89 1.04 -9.38 12.49
N LYS A 90 2.23 -9.55 13.05
CA LYS A 90 2.45 -10.00 14.45
C LYS A 90 3.08 -8.92 15.33
N HIS A 91 3.35 -7.74 14.77
CA HIS A 91 4.06 -6.66 15.44
C HIS A 91 3.06 -5.59 15.86
N THR A 92 2.92 -5.40 17.17
CA THR A 92 2.03 -4.40 17.75
C THR A 92 2.83 -3.26 18.36
N HIS A 93 2.40 -2.03 18.06
CA HIS A 93 2.87 -0.82 18.73
C HIS A 93 1.72 -0.20 19.52
N HIS A 94 1.98 0.01 20.80
CA HIS A 94 1.03 0.63 21.73
C HIS A 94 1.45 2.07 21.98
N PHE A 95 0.54 3.00 21.79
CA PHE A 95 0.81 4.42 22.05
C PHE A 95 -0.44 5.15 22.49
N HIS A 96 -0.24 6.33 23.08
CA HIS A 96 -1.33 7.24 23.38
C HIS A 96 -1.45 8.27 22.27
N ALA A 97 -2.64 8.38 21.69
CA ALA A 97 -2.92 9.43 20.74
C ALA A 97 -2.88 10.79 21.45
N LYS A 98 -2.23 11.77 20.82
CA LYS A 98 -2.21 13.16 21.31
C LYS A 98 -3.53 13.82 20.96
N GLY A 99 -4.24 14.38 21.94
CA GLY A 99 -5.56 14.98 21.76
C GLY A 99 -6.67 14.16 22.41
N GLU A 100 -7.88 14.71 22.46
CA GLU A 100 -9.07 13.98 22.88
C GLU A 100 -9.89 13.63 21.64
N PHE A 101 -10.23 12.34 21.48
CA PHE A 101 -11.17 11.91 20.46
C PHE A 101 -12.60 12.26 20.90
N ASN A 102 -12.91 13.56 20.96
CA ASN A 102 -14.23 14.04 21.35
C ASN A 102 -15.17 13.89 20.16
N TYR A 103 -15.88 12.77 20.14
CA TYR A 103 -16.98 12.49 19.21
C TYR A 103 -16.56 12.51 17.73
N LEU A 104 -16.23 11.32 17.21
CA LEU A 104 -16.49 11.05 15.80
C LEU A 104 -18.01 11.00 15.64
N ASP A 105 -18.60 12.15 15.33
CA ASP A 105 -19.98 12.24 14.89
C ASP A 105 -20.23 11.14 13.84
N PHE A 106 -21.37 10.45 13.95
CA PHE A 106 -21.67 9.23 13.21
C PHE A 106 -21.95 9.46 11.70
N ASP A 107 -21.61 10.64 11.19
CA ASP A 107 -21.96 11.13 9.84
C ASP A 107 -20.78 11.15 8.84
N TYR A 108 -19.63 10.54 9.14
CA TYR A 108 -18.46 10.62 8.24
C TYR A 108 -18.15 9.38 7.42
N GLU A 109 -17.69 9.65 6.20
CA GLU A 109 -17.27 8.68 5.21
C GLU A 109 -15.97 7.99 5.64
N LEU A 110 -16.08 6.70 5.96
CA LEU A 110 -14.93 5.80 6.05
C LEU A 110 -14.62 5.26 4.65
N SER A 111 -13.43 5.56 4.15
CA SER A 111 -13.00 5.18 2.81
C SER A 111 -11.85 4.18 2.83
N PHE A 112 -11.86 3.24 1.89
CA PHE A 112 -10.82 2.23 1.72
C PHE A 112 -10.26 2.32 0.29
N GLY A 113 -8.94 2.22 0.18
CA GLY A 113 -8.22 2.21 -1.10
C GLY A 113 -8.03 3.57 -1.78
N GLY A 114 -8.48 4.65 -1.15
CA GLY A 114 -8.34 6.01 -1.64
C GLY A 114 -9.02 7.00 -0.71
N MET A 115 -8.95 8.28 -1.05
CA MET A 115 -9.61 9.37 -0.33
C MET A 115 -10.60 10.06 -1.29
N PRO A 116 -11.86 10.29 -0.90
CA PRO A 116 -12.76 11.13 -1.68
C PRO A 116 -12.19 12.55 -1.68
N MET A 117 -11.78 13.07 -2.84
CA MET A 117 -11.24 14.43 -2.93
C MET A 117 -12.37 15.45 -2.70
N PRO A 118 -12.31 16.32 -1.67
CA PRO A 118 -13.08 17.56 -1.67
C PRO A 118 -12.47 18.46 -2.75
N GLY A 119 -13.32 19.07 -3.58
CA GLY A 119 -12.90 19.89 -4.71
C GLY A 119 -11.79 20.89 -4.37
N LYS A 120 -10.74 20.89 -5.20
CA LYS A 120 -9.63 21.87 -5.28
C LYS A 120 -8.75 22.01 -4.02
N SER A 121 -7.63 21.29 -4.01
CA SER A 121 -6.31 21.92 -3.81
C SER A 121 -5.22 20.97 -4.26
N GLY A 122 -4.40 21.39 -5.22
CA GLY A 122 -3.13 20.73 -5.48
C GLY A 122 -2.20 21.02 -4.31
N THR A 123 -1.62 19.97 -3.71
CA THR A 123 -0.28 19.99 -3.08
C THR A 123 0.15 18.69 -2.37
N LEU A 124 -0.63 17.59 -2.37
CA LEU A 124 -0.11 16.27 -1.98
C LEU A 124 -0.55 15.19 -2.98
N SER A 125 0.44 14.60 -3.66
CA SER A 125 0.29 13.49 -4.61
C SER A 125 0.01 12.18 -3.86
N HIS A 126 -1.08 12.12 -3.08
CA HIS A 126 -1.49 10.88 -2.45
C HIS A 126 -1.98 9.93 -3.54
N ARG A 127 -1.30 8.79 -3.67
CA ARG A 127 -1.69 7.74 -4.62
C ARG A 127 -2.81 6.90 -4.00
N ASN A 128 -3.83 6.59 -4.78
CA ASN A 128 -4.80 5.58 -4.39
C ASN A 128 -4.11 4.22 -4.29
N PHE A 129 -4.62 3.36 -3.42
CA PHE A 129 -4.10 2.01 -3.29
C PHE A 129 -4.38 1.20 -4.55
N HIS A 130 -3.36 0.49 -5.02
CA HIS A 130 -3.50 -0.47 -6.11
C HIS A 130 -3.12 -1.84 -5.56
N GLY A 131 -4.09 -2.74 -5.46
CA GLY A 131 -3.88 -4.05 -4.88
C GLY A 131 -5.21 -4.68 -4.51
N CYS A 132 -5.17 -5.63 -3.57
CA CYS A 132 -6.35 -6.32 -3.09
C CYS A 132 -6.56 -6.06 -1.60
N PHE A 133 -7.83 -6.08 -1.19
CA PHE A 133 -8.21 -6.19 0.21
C PHE A 133 -8.96 -7.50 0.45
N GLU A 134 -8.78 -8.07 1.64
CA GLU A 134 -9.65 -9.10 2.18
C GLU A 134 -9.99 -8.77 3.64
N ASN A 135 -11.10 -9.32 4.15
CA ASN A 135 -11.46 -9.24 5.56
C ASN A 135 -11.47 -7.81 6.13
N ILE A 136 -12.08 -6.85 5.42
CA ILE A 136 -12.32 -5.51 5.96
C ILE A 136 -13.46 -5.58 6.96
N TYR A 137 -13.15 -5.28 8.23
CA TYR A 137 -14.12 -5.14 9.31
C TYR A 137 -13.96 -3.79 10.00
N TYR A 138 -15.10 -3.18 10.31
CA TYR A 138 -15.18 -2.00 11.17
C TYR A 138 -16.16 -2.30 12.30
N ASN A 139 -15.69 -2.25 13.55
CA ASN A 139 -16.49 -2.57 14.75
C ASN A 139 -17.26 -3.89 14.64
N GLY A 140 -16.61 -4.91 14.06
CA GLY A 140 -17.18 -6.25 13.85
C GLY A 140 -18.09 -6.40 12.62
N VAL A 141 -18.38 -5.31 11.91
CA VAL A 141 -19.20 -5.33 10.69
C VAL A 141 -18.32 -5.59 9.47
N ASN A 142 -18.68 -6.61 8.67
CA ASN A 142 -17.97 -6.96 7.43
C ASN A 142 -18.34 -5.98 6.30
N ILE A 143 -17.44 -5.05 5.98
CA ILE A 143 -17.69 -4.01 4.98
C ILE A 143 -17.76 -4.59 3.56
N ILE A 144 -16.99 -5.64 3.26
CA ILE A 144 -17.02 -6.32 1.96
C ILE A 144 -18.38 -6.99 1.71
N ASP A 145 -18.99 -7.58 2.74
CA ASP A 145 -20.33 -8.17 2.63
C ASP A 145 -21.40 -7.10 2.39
N LEU A 146 -21.34 -5.96 3.10
CA LEU A 146 -22.24 -4.82 2.86
C LEU A 146 -22.11 -4.30 1.42
N ALA A 147 -20.87 -4.19 0.94
CA ALA A 147 -20.56 -3.79 -0.43
C ALA A 147 -21.13 -4.77 -1.46
N ARG A 148 -20.90 -6.08 -1.29
CA ARG A 148 -21.41 -7.12 -2.20
C ARG A 148 -22.94 -7.13 -2.27
N ARG A 149 -23.60 -6.83 -1.15
CA ARG A 149 -25.07 -6.75 -1.05
C ARG A 149 -25.64 -5.39 -1.47
N HIS A 150 -24.81 -4.46 -1.94
CA HIS A 150 -25.20 -3.14 -2.42
C HIS A 150 -26.07 -2.39 -1.40
N LYS A 151 -25.66 -2.42 -0.13
CA LYS A 151 -26.36 -1.67 0.94
C LYS A 151 -26.25 -0.17 0.68
N SER A 152 -27.33 0.57 0.94
CA SER A 152 -27.46 2.00 0.64
C SER A 152 -26.43 2.90 1.33
N GLN A 153 -25.80 2.40 2.39
CA GLN A 153 -24.73 3.07 3.13
C GLN A 153 -23.33 2.92 2.50
N ILE A 154 -23.18 2.15 1.42
CA ILE A 154 -21.91 1.90 0.73
C ILE A 154 -21.93 2.59 -0.63
N TYR A 155 -20.90 3.39 -0.90
CA TYR A 155 -20.69 4.05 -2.17
C TYR A 155 -19.39 3.56 -2.82
N PHE A 156 -19.40 3.44 -4.14
CA PHE A 156 -18.27 2.97 -4.92
C PHE A 156 -17.77 4.08 -5.84
N VAL A 157 -16.46 4.29 -5.86
CA VAL A 157 -15.80 5.25 -6.74
C VAL A 157 -14.73 4.52 -7.57
N GLY A 158 -14.83 4.61 -8.89
CA GLY A 158 -13.90 3.98 -9.82
C GLY A 158 -14.21 2.52 -10.14
N ASN A 159 -13.22 1.80 -10.65
CA ASN A 159 -13.35 0.41 -11.06
C ASN A 159 -12.82 -0.53 -9.96
N MET A 160 -13.70 -1.38 -9.42
CA MET A 160 -13.34 -2.40 -8.44
C MET A 160 -14.02 -3.73 -8.75
N SER A 161 -13.41 -4.82 -8.31
CA SER A 161 -13.99 -6.16 -8.41
C SER A 161 -13.92 -6.85 -7.05
N PHE A 162 -14.80 -7.82 -6.82
CA PHE A 162 -14.81 -8.63 -5.60
C PHE A 162 -13.90 -9.87 -5.69
N SER A 163 -12.93 -9.85 -6.61
CA SER A 163 -11.96 -10.93 -6.84
C SER A 163 -10.54 -10.36 -6.83
N CYS A 164 -9.64 -11.04 -6.13
CA CYS A 164 -8.21 -10.76 -6.19
C CYS A 164 -7.53 -11.82 -7.06
N LEU A 165 -7.26 -11.52 -8.32
CA LEU A 165 -6.57 -12.44 -9.23
C LEU A 165 -5.07 -12.39 -8.94
N GLU A 166 -4.46 -13.55 -8.72
CA GLU A 166 -3.00 -13.68 -8.73
C GLU A 166 -2.52 -13.49 -10.19
N PRO A 167 -1.44 -12.73 -10.46
CA PRO A 167 -0.88 -12.69 -11.79
C PRO A 167 -0.42 -14.11 -12.15
N GLN A 168 -1.03 -14.70 -13.17
CA GLN A 168 -0.59 -15.99 -13.66
C GLN A 168 0.78 -15.82 -14.31
N VAL A 169 1.82 -16.39 -13.69
CA VAL A 169 3.16 -16.43 -14.29
C VAL A 169 3.12 -17.42 -15.44
N VAL A 170 3.03 -16.91 -16.66
CA VAL A 170 3.12 -17.72 -17.88
C VAL A 170 4.60 -17.81 -18.29
N PRO A 171 5.24 -18.98 -18.19
CA PRO A 171 6.65 -19.09 -18.56
C PRO A 171 6.82 -18.94 -20.07
N ILE A 172 7.89 -18.27 -20.49
CA ILE A 172 8.30 -18.14 -21.89
C ILE A 172 9.54 -19.00 -22.12
N THR A 173 9.55 -19.77 -23.20
CA THR A 173 10.70 -20.60 -23.60
C THR A 173 11.39 -19.96 -24.80
N PHE A 174 12.68 -19.63 -24.66
CA PHE A 174 13.51 -19.16 -25.75
C PHE A 174 14.17 -20.37 -26.44
N LEU A 175 13.69 -20.73 -27.64
CA LEU A 175 14.10 -21.94 -28.35
C LEU A 175 15.42 -21.76 -29.15
N SER A 176 15.83 -20.52 -29.41
CA SER A 176 17.08 -20.20 -30.11
C SER A 176 17.86 -19.10 -29.40
N SER A 177 19.18 -19.06 -29.63
CA SER A 177 20.06 -17.99 -29.13
C SER A 177 19.77 -16.60 -29.71
N SER A 178 19.00 -16.53 -30.80
CA SER A 178 18.55 -15.28 -31.43
C SER A 178 17.20 -14.79 -30.91
N SER A 179 16.47 -15.60 -30.16
CA SER A 179 15.15 -15.24 -29.62
C SER A 179 15.30 -14.29 -28.44
N TYR A 180 14.55 -13.18 -28.43
CA TYR A 180 14.51 -12.25 -27.30
C TYR A 180 13.14 -11.61 -27.17
N LEU A 181 12.81 -11.14 -25.97
CA LEU A 181 11.64 -10.33 -25.68
C LEU A 181 12.09 -8.89 -25.45
N ALA A 182 11.57 -7.96 -26.25
CA ALA A 182 11.79 -6.52 -26.04
C ALA A 182 10.65 -5.97 -25.17
N LEU A 183 11.00 -5.45 -23.99
CA LEU A 183 10.07 -4.78 -23.10
C LEU A 183 10.18 -3.26 -23.28
N PRO A 184 9.09 -2.49 -23.11
CA PRO A 184 9.18 -1.03 -23.08
C PRO A 184 10.12 -0.61 -21.93
N GLY A 185 11.11 0.22 -22.25
CA GLY A 185 12.02 0.78 -21.25
C GLY A 185 11.31 1.83 -20.39
N ILE A 186 11.72 1.91 -19.12
CA ILE A 186 11.29 2.98 -18.21
C ILE A 186 12.32 4.10 -18.32
N THR A 187 11.93 5.25 -18.88
CA THR A 187 12.79 6.42 -19.01
C THR A 187 12.66 7.33 -17.79
N GLY A 188 13.78 7.90 -17.32
CA GLY A 188 13.79 8.92 -16.26
C GLY A 188 13.71 8.41 -14.83
N GLN A 189 13.90 7.11 -14.57
CA GLN A 189 14.08 6.59 -13.20
C GLN A 189 15.57 6.42 -12.88
N GLU A 190 15.98 6.86 -11.67
CA GLU A 190 17.35 6.69 -11.15
C GLU A 190 17.61 5.27 -10.61
N GLU A 191 16.54 4.55 -10.24
CA GLU A 191 16.61 3.20 -9.68
C GLU A 191 15.80 2.21 -10.53
N VAL A 192 16.30 0.99 -10.65
CA VAL A 192 15.67 -0.07 -11.44
C VAL A 192 15.58 -1.35 -10.59
N PHE A 193 14.35 -1.84 -10.40
CA PHE A 193 14.06 -3.09 -9.69
C PHE A 193 13.59 -4.16 -10.68
N ILE A 194 14.29 -5.29 -10.73
CA ILE A 194 13.98 -6.37 -11.68
C ILE A 194 14.02 -7.70 -10.94
N ILE A 195 12.91 -8.44 -11.03
CA ILE A 195 12.75 -9.76 -10.45
C ILE A 195 12.25 -10.69 -11.55
N PHE A 196 12.97 -11.79 -11.79
CA PHE A 196 12.52 -12.84 -12.69
C PHE A 196 13.09 -14.19 -12.24
N GLN A 197 12.45 -15.26 -12.69
CA GLN A 197 12.90 -16.63 -12.49
C GLN A 197 13.33 -17.20 -13.84
N PHE A 198 14.42 -17.98 -13.87
CA PHE A 198 14.87 -18.65 -15.08
C PHE A 198 15.35 -20.08 -14.78
N ARG A 199 15.25 -20.94 -15.79
CA ARG A 199 15.82 -22.29 -15.79
C ARG A 199 16.47 -22.55 -17.13
N THR A 200 17.71 -23.02 -17.14
CA THR A 200 18.43 -23.36 -18.37
C THR A 200 19.49 -24.43 -18.11
N TRP A 201 19.83 -25.18 -19.16
CA TRP A 201 20.98 -26.09 -19.17
C TRP A 201 22.24 -25.44 -19.77
N ASN A 202 22.10 -24.25 -20.37
CA ASN A 202 23.21 -23.56 -21.02
C ASN A 202 24.13 -22.91 -19.98
N LYS A 203 25.44 -23.10 -20.16
CA LYS A 203 26.46 -22.50 -19.29
C LYS A 203 26.76 -21.03 -19.63
N GLU A 204 26.42 -20.62 -20.85
CA GLU A 204 26.60 -19.28 -21.40
C GLU A 204 25.26 -18.75 -21.93
N GLY A 205 25.01 -17.46 -21.74
CA GLY A 205 23.83 -16.81 -22.32
C GLY A 205 23.52 -15.46 -21.69
N LEU A 206 23.07 -14.52 -22.50
CA LEU A 206 22.55 -13.24 -22.01
C LEU A 206 21.14 -13.45 -21.45
N LEU A 207 20.92 -13.07 -20.18
CA LEU A 207 19.61 -13.19 -19.53
C LEU A 207 18.81 -11.89 -19.67
N LEU A 208 19.47 -10.75 -19.52
CA LEU A 208 18.84 -9.44 -19.57
C LEU A 208 19.85 -8.37 -19.99
N ALA A 209 19.42 -7.44 -20.83
CA ALA A 209 20.19 -6.28 -21.22
C ALA A 209 19.33 -5.03 -21.20
N SER A 210 19.81 -3.98 -20.54
CA SER A 210 19.28 -2.62 -20.67
C SER A 210 20.19 -1.83 -21.59
N LYS A 211 19.62 -1.27 -22.67
CA LYS A 211 20.37 -0.38 -23.57
C LYS A 211 20.46 1.01 -22.95
N PRO A 212 21.65 1.62 -22.88
CA PRO A 212 21.78 2.99 -22.42
C PRO A 212 21.10 3.94 -23.42
N HIS A 213 20.16 4.75 -22.96
CA HIS A 213 19.63 5.87 -23.73
C HIS A 213 20.28 7.17 -23.23
N GLN A 214 21.14 7.73 -24.08
CA GLN A 214 21.68 9.11 -24.10
C GLN A 214 22.39 9.70 -22.86
N ALA A 215 22.29 9.12 -21.66
CA ALA A 215 23.11 9.48 -20.49
C ALA A 215 23.00 8.50 -19.31
N SER A 216 22.00 7.62 -19.31
CA SER A 216 21.76 6.63 -18.25
C SER A 216 22.59 5.38 -18.52
N GLY A 217 23.44 5.00 -17.58
CA GLY A 217 24.25 3.78 -17.67
C GLY A 217 23.43 2.53 -18.02
N GLY A 218 24.09 1.53 -18.58
CA GLY A 218 23.48 0.27 -18.97
C GLY A 218 23.81 -0.85 -17.99
N PHE A 219 23.13 -1.98 -18.09
CA PHE A 219 23.57 -3.18 -17.41
C PHE A 219 23.27 -4.44 -18.24
N LEU A 220 24.09 -5.45 -18.01
CA LEU A 220 24.00 -6.78 -18.58
C LEU A 220 23.97 -7.80 -17.46
N LEU A 221 22.96 -8.66 -17.45
CA LEU A 221 22.90 -9.84 -16.61
C LEU A 221 23.04 -11.07 -17.51
N TYR A 222 24.04 -11.90 -17.24
CA TYR A 222 24.40 -13.02 -18.12
C TYR A 222 24.93 -14.21 -17.35
N LEU A 223 24.86 -15.39 -17.97
CA LEU A 223 25.51 -16.60 -17.53
C LEU A 223 26.89 -16.70 -18.15
N SER A 224 27.88 -17.05 -17.33
CA SER A 224 29.22 -17.39 -17.77
C SER A 224 29.81 -18.47 -16.87
N ASN A 225 30.22 -19.59 -17.47
CA ASN A 225 30.61 -20.82 -16.80
C ASN A 225 29.58 -21.30 -15.78
N GLY A 226 28.29 -21.18 -16.12
CA GLY A 226 27.16 -21.58 -15.26
C GLY A 226 26.93 -20.67 -14.05
N LYS A 227 27.63 -19.53 -13.95
CA LYS A 227 27.43 -18.53 -12.89
C LYS A 227 26.70 -17.31 -13.43
N VAL A 228 25.77 -16.78 -12.65
CA VAL A 228 25.12 -15.49 -12.94
C VAL A 228 26.11 -14.36 -12.66
N LYS A 229 26.30 -13.47 -13.62
CA LYS A 229 27.18 -12.30 -13.54
C LYS A 229 26.43 -11.06 -13.99
N ILE A 230 26.76 -9.93 -13.36
CA ILE A 230 26.28 -8.60 -13.75
C ILE A 230 27.45 -7.74 -14.22
N ARG A 231 27.23 -6.95 -15.27
CA ARG A 231 28.16 -5.91 -15.73
C ARG A 231 27.37 -4.61 -15.87
N LEU A 232 27.86 -3.55 -15.25
CA LEU A 232 27.33 -2.18 -15.36
C LEU A 232 28.16 -1.41 -16.39
N HIS A 233 27.52 -0.51 -17.13
CA HIS A 233 28.09 0.32 -18.19
C HIS A 233 27.82 1.79 -17.92
#